data_AF-A0A2E0RQG0-F1
#
_entry.id   AF-A0A2E0RQG0-F1
#
_cell.length_a   1.000
_cell.length_b   1.000
_cell.length_c   1.000
_cell.angle_alpha   90.00
_cell.angle_beta   90.00
_cell.angle_gamma   90.00
#
_symmetry.space_group_name_H-M   'P 1'
#
loop_
_entity.id
_entity.type
_entity.pdbx_description
1 polymer ?
#
loop_
_entity_poly.entity_id
_entity_poly.type
_entity_poly.pdbx_seq_one_letter_code
_entity_poly.pdbx_strand_id
1 'polypeptide(L)'
;MPPETIADVLGAAAAHRVFDDNSFGGQDVFDRVNVVDSFATPDSSGFLTPVPDSPLLDNERAAIEAALEPVAVTWVPSLQAVIGDGELPDYEEVGAVLTLSRPEIDDGIAEVTSNLWCGSTCGIGGTHVLEQGAEDVWSVTGTTGQQWIS
;
A
#
# COMPACT_ATOMS: atom_id res chain seq x y z
N MET A 1 10.56 -15.01 13.30
CA MET A 1 9.89 -15.32 12.02
C MET A 1 10.89 -15.19 10.90
N PRO A 2 10.79 -15.99 9.83
CA PRO A 2 11.64 -15.79 8.66
C PRO A 2 11.32 -14.42 8.02
N PRO A 3 12.34 -13.69 7.54
CA PRO A 3 12.17 -12.35 6.95
C PRO A 3 11.33 -12.35 5.66
N GLU A 4 11.13 -13.51 5.03
CA GLU A 4 10.36 -13.66 3.79
C GLU A 4 8.85 -13.42 4.01
N THR A 5 8.31 -13.74 5.19
CA THR A 5 6.88 -13.59 5.49
C THR A 5 6.39 -12.13 5.43
N ILE A 6 7.22 -11.15 5.82
CA ILE A 6 6.83 -9.73 5.77
C ILE A 6 6.76 -9.27 4.32
N ALA A 7 7.72 -9.66 3.50
CA ALA A 7 7.77 -9.28 2.08
C ALA A 7 6.55 -9.84 1.32
N ASP A 8 6.20 -11.11 1.55
CA ASP A 8 5.04 -11.74 0.91
C ASP A 8 3.72 -11.08 1.30
N VAL A 9 3.54 -10.77 2.59
CA VAL A 9 2.35 -10.05 3.09
C VAL A 9 2.25 -8.66 2.48
N LEU A 10 3.38 -7.93 2.38
CA LEU A 10 3.39 -6.60 1.76
C LEU A 10 3.06 -6.65 0.27
N GLY A 11 3.61 -7.62 -0.46
CA GLY A 11 3.28 -7.82 -1.87
C GLY A 11 1.79 -8.10 -2.07
N ALA A 12 1.21 -9.02 -1.29
CA ALA A 12 -0.21 -9.35 -1.35
C ALA A 12 -1.11 -8.16 -1.00
N ALA A 13 -0.79 -7.41 0.06
CA ALA A 13 -1.55 -6.23 0.45
C ALA A 13 -1.45 -5.10 -0.60
N ALA A 14 -0.26 -4.87 -1.17
CA ALA A 14 -0.06 -3.88 -2.22
C ALA A 14 -0.86 -4.22 -3.48
N ALA A 15 -0.77 -5.46 -3.96
CA ALA A 15 -1.52 -5.93 -5.12
C ALA A 15 -3.03 -5.79 -4.90
N HIS A 16 -3.55 -6.22 -3.75
CA HIS A 16 -4.97 -6.13 -3.46
C HIS A 16 -5.45 -4.67 -3.42
N ARG A 17 -4.73 -3.77 -2.73
CA ARG A 17 -5.09 -2.35 -2.68
C ARG A 17 -5.03 -1.69 -4.07
N VAL A 18 -4.04 -2.00 -4.90
CA VAL A 18 -3.91 -1.37 -6.22
C VAL A 18 -4.92 -1.93 -7.21
N PHE A 19 -5.09 -3.25 -7.28
CA PHE A 19 -5.88 -3.90 -8.33
C PHE A 19 -7.33 -4.18 -7.95
N ASP A 20 -7.62 -4.53 -6.70
CA ASP A 20 -8.95 -4.99 -6.30
C ASP A 20 -9.72 -3.94 -5.49
N ASP A 21 -9.04 -3.25 -4.58
CA ASP A 21 -9.63 -2.35 -3.58
C ASP A 21 -9.18 -0.90 -3.79
N ASN A 22 -9.44 -0.36 -4.99
CA ASN A 22 -9.13 1.02 -5.34
C ASN A 22 -10.40 1.86 -5.57
N SER A 23 -10.29 3.18 -5.38
CA SER A 23 -11.37 4.13 -5.61
C SER A 23 -11.43 4.70 -7.03
N PHE A 24 -10.68 4.13 -7.97
CA PHE A 24 -10.36 4.76 -9.25
C PHE A 24 -11.28 4.37 -10.41
N GLY A 25 -12.29 3.54 -10.15
CA GLY A 25 -13.33 3.22 -11.14
C GLY A 25 -12.92 2.19 -12.20
N GLY A 26 -11.82 1.44 -11.99
CA GLY A 26 -11.36 0.35 -12.87
C GLY A 26 -9.90 -0.06 -12.60
N GLN A 27 -9.44 -1.19 -13.17
CA GLN A 27 -8.09 -1.74 -12.94
C GLN A 27 -6.99 -1.13 -13.86
N ASP A 28 -7.38 -0.34 -14.87
CA ASP A 28 -6.48 0.14 -15.95
C ASP A 28 -6.07 1.63 -15.82
N VAL A 29 -6.16 2.22 -14.63
CA VAL A 29 -6.12 3.70 -14.51
C VAL A 29 -4.69 4.25 -14.46
N PHE A 30 -3.69 3.43 -14.11
CA PHE A 30 -2.31 3.91 -13.92
C PHE A 30 -1.26 3.01 -14.57
N ASP A 31 -0.47 3.58 -15.48
CA ASP A 31 0.73 2.95 -16.04
C ASP A 31 1.88 2.83 -15.00
N ARG A 32 1.76 3.54 -13.87
CA ARG A 32 2.74 3.58 -12.78
C ARG A 32 2.08 3.78 -11.41
N VAL A 33 2.69 3.20 -10.39
CA VAL A 33 2.36 3.43 -8.97
C VAL A 33 3.60 3.95 -8.26
N ASN A 34 3.47 5.07 -7.58
CA ASN A 34 4.47 5.53 -6.63
C ASN A 34 4.28 4.78 -5.32
N VAL A 35 5.34 4.26 -4.72
CA VAL A 35 5.28 3.60 -3.41
C VAL A 35 6.18 4.34 -2.45
N VAL A 36 5.65 4.71 -1.28
CA VAL A 36 6.43 5.37 -0.23
C VAL A 36 7.46 4.39 0.32
N ASP A 37 8.74 4.75 0.26
CA ASP A 37 9.88 3.91 0.63
C ASP A 37 10.14 3.87 2.16
N SER A 38 9.05 3.85 2.93
CA SER A 38 9.07 3.71 4.39
C SER A 38 7.71 3.29 4.90
N PHE A 39 7.70 2.62 6.05
CA PHE A 39 6.46 2.30 6.74
C PHE A 39 5.81 3.54 7.35
N ALA A 40 4.48 3.51 7.40
CA ALA A 40 3.67 4.47 8.13
C ALA A 40 2.90 3.79 9.27
N THR A 41 2.35 4.60 10.19
CA THR A 41 1.46 4.12 11.25
C THR A 41 0.09 4.73 11.06
N PRO A 42 -1.01 3.95 11.17
CA PRO A 42 -2.35 4.51 11.14
C PRO A 42 -2.65 5.37 12.36
N ASP A 43 -3.30 6.50 12.15
CA ASP A 43 -3.92 7.28 13.21
C ASP A 43 -5.31 6.74 13.58
N SER A 44 -5.99 7.40 14.53
CA SER A 44 -7.33 6.98 14.98
C SER A 44 -8.43 7.05 13.90
N SER A 45 -8.14 7.68 12.77
CA SER A 45 -9.05 7.81 11.63
C SER A 45 -8.65 6.88 10.47
N GLY A 46 -7.57 6.10 10.62
CA GLY A 46 -7.03 5.22 9.58
C GLY A 46 -6.13 5.93 8.57
N PHE A 47 -5.72 7.17 8.83
CA PHE A 47 -4.72 7.83 7.97
C PHE A 47 -3.31 7.40 8.35
N LEU A 48 -2.52 7.05 7.34
CA LEU A 48 -1.13 6.64 7.49
C LEU A 48 -0.24 7.88 7.63
N THR A 49 0.42 7.98 8.79
CA THR A 49 1.47 8.97 9.04
C THR A 49 2.84 8.30 8.91
N PRO A 50 3.77 8.83 8.09
CA PRO A 50 5.11 8.25 7.94
C PRO A 50 5.84 8.09 9.27
N VAL A 51 6.51 6.96 9.46
CA VAL A 51 7.36 6.72 10.63
C VAL A 51 8.80 7.10 10.28
N PRO A 52 9.40 8.09 10.97
CA PRO A 52 10.81 8.40 10.80
C PRO A 52 11.69 7.17 11.00
N ASP A 53 12.71 7.02 10.15
CA ASP A 53 13.72 5.95 10.25
C ASP A 53 13.18 4.51 10.15
N SER A 54 12.06 4.31 9.42
CA SER A 54 11.48 2.99 9.15
C SER A 54 11.45 2.66 7.64
N PRO A 55 12.60 2.63 6.95
CA PRO A 55 12.65 2.35 5.52
C PRO A 55 12.24 0.91 5.22
N LEU A 56 11.73 0.68 4.01
CA LEU A 56 11.55 -0.66 3.48
C LEU A 56 12.90 -1.32 3.17
N LEU A 57 12.98 -2.63 3.40
CA LEU A 57 14.12 -3.46 3.06
C LEU A 57 14.07 -3.88 1.58
N ASP A 58 15.22 -4.25 1.01
CA ASP A 58 15.32 -4.60 -0.41
C ASP A 58 14.43 -5.80 -0.81
N ASN A 59 14.26 -6.79 0.07
CA ASN A 59 13.36 -7.91 -0.18
C ASN A 59 11.88 -7.51 -0.14
N GLU A 60 11.51 -6.55 0.72
CA GLU A 60 10.15 -6.02 0.79
C GLU A 60 9.82 -5.22 -0.47
N ARG A 61 10.78 -4.40 -0.94
CA ARG A 61 10.68 -3.68 -2.22
C ARG A 61 10.48 -4.64 -3.39
N ALA A 62 11.33 -5.66 -3.49
CA ALA A 62 11.27 -6.63 -4.58
C ALA A 62 9.93 -7.39 -4.61
N ALA A 63 9.39 -7.75 -3.43
CA ALA A 63 8.09 -8.43 -3.36
C ALA A 63 6.93 -7.51 -3.78
N ILE A 64 6.95 -6.23 -3.39
CA ILE A 64 5.96 -5.24 -3.84
C ILE A 64 6.06 -5.03 -5.35
N GLU A 65 7.26 -4.88 -5.90
CA GLU A 65 7.49 -4.74 -7.35
C GLU A 65 6.96 -5.93 -8.13
N ALA A 66 7.30 -7.15 -7.70
CA ALA A 66 6.82 -8.37 -8.35
C ALA A 66 5.30 -8.52 -8.27
N ALA A 67 4.69 -8.15 -7.15
CA ALA A 67 3.24 -8.22 -6.95
C ALA A 67 2.47 -7.17 -7.76
N LEU A 68 3.11 -6.06 -8.13
CA LEU A 68 2.51 -4.99 -8.92
C LEU A 68 2.74 -5.11 -10.43
N GLU A 69 3.45 -6.14 -10.91
CA GLU A 69 3.58 -6.37 -12.37
C GLU A 69 2.19 -6.52 -13.04
N PRO A 70 1.96 -5.91 -14.22
CA PRO A 70 2.94 -5.21 -15.07
C PRO A 70 3.08 -3.70 -14.78
N VAL A 71 2.48 -3.17 -13.73
CA VAL A 71 2.50 -1.74 -13.40
C VAL A 71 3.88 -1.33 -12.90
N ALA A 72 4.43 -0.23 -13.43
CA ALA A 72 5.75 0.24 -13.04
C ALA A 72 5.73 0.86 -11.63
N VAL A 73 6.62 0.40 -10.75
CA VAL A 73 6.79 0.98 -9.40
C VAL A 73 7.82 2.10 -9.42
N THR A 74 7.49 3.23 -8.80
CA THR A 74 8.43 4.33 -8.52
C THR A 74 8.54 4.53 -7.02
N TRP A 75 9.73 4.32 -6.45
CA TRP A 75 9.96 4.56 -5.02
C TRP A 75 10.09 6.04 -4.72
N VAL A 76 9.31 6.53 -3.76
CA VAL A 76 9.28 7.94 -3.37
C VAL A 76 9.49 8.09 -1.86
N PRO A 77 10.15 9.17 -1.39
CA PRO A 77 10.45 9.31 0.03
C PRO A 77 9.21 9.64 0.88
N SER A 78 8.16 10.22 0.29
CA SER A 78 6.91 10.55 0.95
C SER A 78 5.80 10.84 -0.05
N LEU A 79 4.55 10.88 0.42
CA LEU A 79 3.41 11.37 -0.35
C LEU A 79 3.65 12.80 -0.83
N GLN A 80 4.13 13.69 0.05
CA GLN A 80 4.42 15.10 -0.25
C GLN A 80 5.48 15.28 -1.34
N ALA A 81 6.42 14.33 -1.49
CA ALA A 81 7.39 14.40 -2.58
C ALA A 81 6.75 14.23 -3.97
N VAL A 82 5.54 13.65 -4.04
CA VAL A 82 4.79 13.48 -5.29
C VAL A 82 3.74 14.57 -5.46
N ILE A 83 2.93 14.83 -4.43
CA ILE A 83 1.81 15.78 -4.52
C ILE A 83 2.22 17.24 -4.26
N GLY A 84 3.43 17.48 -3.72
CA GLY A 84 3.90 18.80 -3.32
C GLY A 84 3.17 19.38 -2.11
N ASP A 85 3.60 20.57 -1.69
CA ASP A 85 2.97 21.35 -0.61
C ASP A 85 1.99 22.43 -1.14
N GLY A 86 1.70 22.40 -2.44
CA GLY A 86 1.00 23.45 -3.19
C GLY A 86 -0.38 23.04 -3.71
N GLU A 87 -0.78 23.61 -4.85
CA GLU A 87 -1.97 23.15 -5.56
C GLU A 87 -1.78 21.69 -5.96
N LEU A 88 -2.74 20.86 -5.58
CA LEU A 88 -2.64 19.42 -5.74
C LEU A 88 -2.66 19.07 -7.24
N PRO A 89 -1.60 18.42 -7.76
CA PRO A 89 -1.50 18.09 -9.17
C PRO A 89 -2.62 17.16 -9.62
N ASP A 90 -2.97 17.23 -10.91
CA ASP A 90 -3.97 16.35 -11.52
C ASP A 90 -3.51 14.88 -11.44
N TYR A 91 -4.47 13.96 -11.34
CA TYR A 91 -4.19 12.53 -11.15
C TYR A 91 -3.31 11.93 -12.27
N GLU A 92 -3.40 12.45 -13.49
CA GLU A 92 -2.58 12.05 -14.64
C GLU A 92 -1.10 12.40 -14.45
N GLU A 93 -0.80 13.45 -13.69
CA GLU A 93 0.57 13.90 -13.41
C GLU A 93 1.18 13.19 -12.20
N VAL A 94 0.37 12.87 -11.19
CA VAL A 94 0.81 12.21 -9.95
C VAL A 94 0.93 10.70 -10.12
N GLY A 95 -0.06 10.09 -10.79
CA GLY A 95 -0.33 8.66 -10.69
C GLY A 95 -0.88 8.29 -9.30
N ALA A 96 -0.95 6.98 -9.03
CA ALA A 96 -1.30 6.49 -7.70
C ALA A 96 -0.08 6.56 -6.76
N VAL A 97 -0.31 6.84 -5.48
CA VAL A 97 0.69 6.84 -4.40
C VAL A 97 0.22 5.87 -3.32
N LEU A 98 0.93 4.76 -3.17
CA LEU A 98 0.70 3.72 -2.17
C LEU A 98 1.58 3.96 -0.94
N THR A 99 0.95 3.95 0.23
CA THR A 99 1.61 3.96 1.53
C THR A 99 1.18 2.72 2.31
N LEU A 100 2.11 2.04 2.98
CA LEU A 100 1.88 0.81 3.72
C LEU A 100 2.30 0.96 5.18
N SER A 101 1.56 0.36 6.09
CA SER A 101 2.02 0.14 7.46
C SER A 101 2.92 -1.08 7.54
N ARG A 102 3.69 -1.18 8.62
CA ARG A 102 4.34 -2.43 8.94
C ARG A 102 3.27 -3.49 9.22
N PRO A 103 3.37 -4.71 8.67
CA PRO A 103 2.43 -5.77 8.98
C PRO A 103 2.51 -6.20 10.45
N GLU A 104 1.37 -6.41 11.07
CA GLU A 104 1.25 -7.12 12.34
C GLU A 104 0.87 -8.57 12.03
N ILE A 105 1.70 -9.54 12.42
CA ILE A 105 1.49 -10.95 12.10
C ILE A 105 1.38 -11.75 13.39
N ASP A 106 0.26 -12.46 13.56
CA ASP A 106 -0.04 -13.31 14.71
C ASP A 106 -0.79 -14.56 14.27
N ASP A 107 -0.33 -15.75 14.70
CA ASP A 107 -0.95 -17.06 14.44
C ASP A 107 -1.42 -17.33 12.98
N GLY A 108 -0.63 -16.88 11.98
CA GLY A 108 -0.92 -17.10 10.55
C GLY A 108 -1.94 -16.11 9.96
N ILE A 109 -2.28 -15.07 10.71
CA ILE A 109 -3.07 -13.93 10.29
C ILE A 109 -2.15 -12.71 10.25
N ALA A 110 -2.25 -11.91 9.21
CA ALA A 110 -1.54 -10.65 9.09
C ALA A 110 -2.51 -9.48 8.90
N GLU A 111 -2.24 -8.36 9.57
CA GLU A 111 -2.96 -7.12 9.37
C GLU A 111 -2.02 -6.08 8.76
N VAL A 112 -2.44 -5.47 7.66
CA VAL A 112 -1.70 -4.39 6.99
C VAL A 112 -2.64 -3.24 6.71
N THR A 113 -2.31 -2.06 7.22
CA THR A 113 -3.00 -0.84 6.81
C THR A 113 -2.32 -0.28 5.59
N SER A 114 -3.10 0.01 4.56
CA SER A 114 -2.61 0.65 3.35
C SER A 114 -3.44 1.89 3.06
N ASN A 115 -2.84 2.87 2.38
CA ASN A 115 -3.53 4.02 1.80
C ASN A 115 -3.09 4.18 0.35
N LEU A 116 -4.02 4.55 -0.52
CA LEU A 116 -3.79 4.79 -1.93
C LEU A 116 -4.39 6.15 -2.30
N TRP A 117 -3.57 7.04 -2.82
CA TRP A 117 -3.96 8.40 -3.24
C TRP A 117 -3.72 8.57 -4.73
N CYS A 118 -4.60 9.26 -5.46
CA CYS A 118 -4.32 9.60 -6.87
C CYS A 118 -4.39 11.10 -7.18
N GLY A 119 -3.93 11.96 -6.25
CA GLY A 119 -3.99 13.41 -6.39
C GLY A 119 -5.05 14.04 -5.48
N SER A 120 -5.73 15.08 -5.96
CA SER A 120 -6.66 15.89 -5.14
C SER A 120 -8.04 15.30 -4.91
N THR A 121 -8.48 14.36 -5.73
CA THR A 121 -9.90 14.01 -5.88
C THR A 121 -10.22 12.56 -5.58
N CYS A 122 -9.22 11.77 -5.19
CA CYS A 122 -9.35 10.34 -5.03
C CYS A 122 -8.36 9.82 -4.00
N GLY A 123 -8.90 9.18 -2.97
CA GLY A 123 -8.11 8.41 -2.03
C GLY A 123 -8.92 7.28 -1.42
N ILE A 124 -8.24 6.20 -1.06
CA ILE A 124 -8.83 5.10 -0.29
C ILE A 124 -7.83 4.60 0.73
N GLY A 125 -8.32 4.24 1.91
CA GLY A 125 -7.48 3.74 2.98
C GLY A 125 -8.21 2.81 3.93
N GLY A 126 -7.43 1.96 4.57
CA GLY A 126 -7.93 1.02 5.57
C GLY A 126 -7.06 -0.23 5.71
N THR A 127 -7.47 -1.08 6.64
CA THR A 127 -6.71 -2.27 7.05
C THR A 127 -7.26 -3.54 6.39
N HIS A 128 -6.38 -4.28 5.74
CA HIS A 128 -6.65 -5.61 5.20
C HIS A 128 -6.19 -6.67 6.19
N VAL A 129 -7.01 -7.71 6.33
CA VAL A 129 -6.67 -8.95 7.03
C VAL A 129 -6.28 -9.97 5.98
N LEU A 130 -5.08 -10.53 6.11
CA LEU A 130 -4.54 -11.55 5.25
C LEU A 130 -4.41 -12.85 6.03
N GLU A 131 -4.78 -13.96 5.42
CA GLU A 131 -4.55 -15.30 5.96
C GLU A 131 -3.55 -16.04 5.06
N GLN A 132 -2.71 -16.85 5.69
CA GLN A 132 -1.84 -17.75 4.97
C GLN A 132 -2.66 -18.95 4.45
N GLY A 133 -2.83 -19.01 3.13
CA GLY A 133 -3.57 -20.04 2.44
C GLY A 133 -2.76 -21.32 2.20
N ALA A 134 -3.28 -22.17 1.31
CA ALA A 134 -2.54 -23.33 0.83
C ALA A 134 -1.27 -22.89 0.09
N GLU A 135 -0.22 -23.69 0.16
CA GLU A 135 1.08 -23.42 -0.49
C GLU A 135 1.81 -22.17 0.06
N ASP A 136 1.53 -21.80 1.31
CA ASP A 136 2.17 -20.68 2.04
C ASP A 136 1.90 -19.28 1.42
N VAL A 137 0.88 -19.17 0.56
CA VAL A 137 0.53 -17.90 -0.11
C VAL A 137 -0.38 -17.04 0.77
N TRP A 138 -0.03 -15.77 0.94
CA TRP A 138 -0.88 -14.80 1.64
C TRP A 138 -1.96 -14.24 0.72
N SER A 139 -3.19 -14.16 1.23
CA SER A 139 -4.32 -13.59 0.49
C SER A 139 -5.20 -12.76 1.42
N VAL A 140 -5.75 -11.65 0.91
CA VAL A 140 -6.69 -10.82 1.66
C VAL A 140 -8.01 -11.57 1.81
N THR A 141 -8.43 -11.81 3.05
CA THR A 141 -9.69 -12.50 3.38
C THR A 141 -10.76 -11.57 3.93
N GLY A 142 -10.36 -10.35 4.31
CA GLY A 142 -11.29 -9.33 4.76
C GLY A 142 -10.63 -8.00 5.07
N THR A 143 -11.42 -7.11 5.65
CA THR A 143 -10.99 -5.79 6.11
C THR A 143 -11.35 -5.64 7.58
N THR A 144 -10.50 -4.97 8.34
CA THR A 144 -10.76 -4.61 9.75
C THR A 144 -10.59 -3.10 9.95
N GLY A 145 -10.98 -2.61 11.12
CA GLY A 145 -10.84 -1.21 11.50
C GLY A 145 -11.66 -0.24 10.65
N GLN A 146 -11.20 1.01 10.60
CA GLN A 146 -11.84 2.06 9.81
C GLN A 146 -11.40 1.97 8.35
N GLN A 147 -12.36 2.19 7.46
CA GLN A 147 -12.14 2.32 6.03
C GLN A 147 -12.62 3.70 5.61
N TRP A 148 -11.90 4.35 4.70
CA TRP A 148 -12.29 5.64 4.17
C TRP A 148 -12.09 5.68 2.66
N ILE A 149 -12.97 6.43 2.00
CA ILE A 149 -12.90 6.74 0.58
C ILE A 149 -13.18 8.23 0.44
N SER A 150 -12.38 8.91 -0.37
CA SER A 150 -12.51 10.34 -0.68
C SER A 150 -12.55 10.59 -2.16
#